data_AF-X0Z7X8-F1
#
_entry.id   AF-X0Z7X8-F1
#
_cell.length_a   1.000
_cell.length_b   1.000
_cell.length_c   1.000
_cell.angle_alpha   90.00
_cell.angle_beta   90.00
_cell.angle_gamma   90.00
#
_symmetry.space_group_name_H-M   'P 1'
#
loop_
_entity.id
_entity.type
_entity.pdbx_description
1 polymer ?
#
loop_
_entity_poly.entity_id
_entity_poly.type
_entity_poly.pdbx_seq_one_letter_code
_entity_poly.pdbx_strand_id
1 'polypeptide(L)'
;MGIIHDMRVQGGAQPAMIWNLFMTEATKDLPIENFIRPQDDMINIQVVINPETGEMLLPNRFTPLDQIIIKEFRYGGEPTVQMPITPDDIPIMPMVSLMHINEANHILIEAGYTNIVYKNEPYSEVPSGYTHRQDPMWGQPVETIRKITVWVNP
;
A
#
# COMPACT_ATOMS: atom_id res chain seq x y z
N MET A 1 9.14 -33.51 -45.93
CA MET A 1 10.36 -33.61 -45.09
C MET A 1 11.52 -33.82 -46.06
N GLY A 2 12.32 -32.78 -46.32
CA GLY A 2 13.31 -32.78 -47.40
C GLY A 2 14.67 -33.28 -46.92
N ILE A 3 15.26 -34.22 -47.66
CA ILE A 3 16.65 -34.64 -47.51
C ILE A 3 17.44 -33.83 -48.55
N ILE A 4 18.45 -33.08 -48.11
CA ILE A 4 19.41 -32.41 -48.99
C ILE A 4 20.79 -32.97 -48.59
N HIS A 5 21.50 -33.57 -49.55
CA HIS A 5 22.80 -34.23 -49.35
C HIS A 5 22.83 -35.23 -48.16
N ASP A 6 21.95 -36.23 -48.16
CA ASP A 6 21.85 -37.29 -47.14
C ASP A 6 21.62 -36.83 -45.68
N MET A 7 21.31 -35.55 -45.46
CA MET A 7 21.02 -35.02 -44.13
C MET A 7 19.54 -34.68 -43.97
N ARG A 8 18.96 -35.14 -42.85
CA ARG A 8 17.57 -34.89 -42.46
C ARG A 8 17.47 -33.49 -41.86
N VAL A 9 17.04 -32.51 -42.65
CA VAL A 9 16.95 -31.10 -42.20
C VAL A 9 15.62 -30.87 -41.47
N GLN A 10 15.65 -30.92 -40.14
CA GLN A 10 14.62 -30.30 -39.29
C GLN A 10 15.03 -28.85 -39.02
N GLY A 11 14.09 -27.90 -39.15
CA GLY A 11 14.35 -26.47 -38.93
C GLY A 11 15.00 -26.24 -37.56
N GLY A 12 16.24 -25.74 -37.56
CA GLY A 12 17.06 -25.52 -36.36
C GLY A 12 18.29 -26.42 -36.22
N ALA A 13 18.29 -27.62 -36.81
CA ALA A 13 19.39 -28.59 -36.62
C ALA A 13 20.71 -28.12 -37.27
N GLN A 14 20.65 -27.61 -38.50
CA GLN A 14 21.83 -27.14 -39.24
C GLN A 14 22.45 -25.88 -38.62
N PRO A 15 21.69 -24.81 -38.30
CA PRO A 15 22.22 -23.66 -37.56
C PRO A 15 22.81 -24.03 -36.20
N ALA A 16 22.17 -24.95 -35.46
CA ALA A 16 22.69 -25.39 -34.17
C ALA A 16 24.02 -26.17 -34.30
N MET A 17 24.17 -27.01 -35.34
CA MET A 17 25.42 -27.72 -35.60
C MET A 17 26.58 -26.77 -35.95
N ILE A 18 26.32 -25.78 -36.81
CA ILE A 18 27.30 -24.76 -37.18
C ILE A 18 27.69 -23.93 -35.95
N TRP A 19 26.70 -23.50 -35.17
CA TRP A 19 26.93 -22.77 -33.92
C TRP A 19 27.74 -23.58 -32.93
N ASN A 20 27.43 -24.86 -32.75
CA ASN A 20 28.16 -25.75 -31.87
C ASN A 20 29.63 -25.91 -32.29
N LEU A 21 29.89 -26.19 -33.57
CA LEU A 21 31.25 -26.31 -34.11
C LEU A 21 32.05 -25.00 -33.93
N PHE A 22 31.44 -23.87 -34.27
CA PHE A 22 32.07 -22.56 -34.13
C PHE A 22 32.38 -22.23 -32.68
N MET A 23 31.39 -22.36 -31.78
CA MET A 23 31.56 -22.03 -30.37
C MET A 23 32.55 -22.98 -29.69
N THR A 24 32.55 -24.26 -30.04
CA THR A 24 33.52 -25.24 -29.47
C THR A 24 34.96 -24.82 -29.74
N GLU A 25 35.28 -24.41 -30.96
CA GLU A 25 36.63 -23.90 -31.27
C GLU A 25 36.88 -22.50 -30.70
N ALA A 26 35.88 -21.61 -30.75
CA ALA A 26 36.02 -20.23 -30.30
C ALA A 26 36.18 -20.11 -28.77
N THR A 27 35.66 -21.06 -28.00
CA THR A 27 35.74 -21.05 -26.52
C THR A 27 36.73 -22.05 -25.94
N LYS A 28 37.49 -22.81 -26.75
CA LYS A 28 38.34 -23.90 -26.27
C LYS A 28 39.45 -23.45 -25.29
N ASP A 29 39.94 -22.23 -25.47
CA ASP A 29 41.01 -21.65 -24.67
C ASP A 29 40.49 -20.62 -23.66
N LEU A 30 39.16 -20.43 -23.59
CA LEU A 30 38.56 -19.53 -22.62
C LEU A 30 38.50 -20.24 -21.26
N PRO A 31 38.93 -19.58 -20.16
CA PRO A 31 38.76 -20.12 -18.84
C PRO A 31 37.27 -20.33 -18.56
N ILE A 32 36.93 -21.46 -17.93
CA ILE A 32 35.57 -21.70 -17.46
C ILE A 32 35.28 -20.68 -16.36
N GLU A 33 34.46 -19.69 -16.66
CA GLU A 33 33.94 -18.78 -15.65
C GLU A 33 32.74 -19.44 -14.96
N ASN A 34 32.83 -19.59 -13.64
CA ASN A 34 31.63 -19.85 -12.85
C ASN A 34 30.78 -18.59 -12.87
N PHE A 35 29.57 -18.68 -13.42
CA PHE A 35 28.57 -17.63 -13.24
C PHE A 35 28.43 -17.38 -11.75
N ILE A 36 28.78 -16.18 -11.31
CA ILE A 36 28.47 -15.73 -9.96
C ILE A 36 26.95 -15.68 -9.92
N ARG A 37 26.33 -16.60 -9.17
CA ARG A 37 24.91 -16.48 -8.86
C ARG A 37 24.78 -15.12 -8.16
N PRO A 38 23.95 -14.19 -8.67
CA PRO A 38 23.70 -12.94 -7.96
C PRO A 38 23.36 -13.29 -6.51
N GLN A 39 23.90 -12.56 -5.54
CA GLN A 39 23.47 -12.75 -4.17
C GLN A 39 21.94 -12.58 -4.13
N ASP A 40 21.27 -13.33 -3.25
CA ASP A 40 19.82 -13.20 -3.06
C ASP A 40 19.55 -11.82 -2.44
N ASP A 41 19.56 -10.79 -3.28
CA ASP A 41 19.27 -9.39 -2.95
C ASP A 41 17.75 -9.14 -3.03
N MET A 42 16.96 -10.20 -2.80
CA MET A 42 15.51 -10.14 -2.83
C MET A 42 15.00 -9.69 -1.45
N ILE A 43 14.17 -8.66 -1.44
CA ILE A 43 13.54 -8.12 -0.25
C ILE A 43 12.02 -8.24 -0.36
N ASN A 44 11.39 -8.57 0.76
CA ASN A 44 9.94 -8.63 0.87
C ASN A 44 9.41 -7.26 1.30
N ILE A 45 8.56 -6.65 0.46
CA ILE A 45 7.97 -5.35 0.73
C ILE A 45 6.45 -5.46 0.64
N GLN A 46 5.77 -4.77 1.56
CA GLN A 46 4.33 -4.58 1.50
C GLN A 46 4.00 -3.53 0.45
N VAL A 47 3.14 -3.90 -0.49
CA VAL A 47 2.72 -3.06 -1.61
C VAL A 47 1.22 -3.13 -1.79
N VAL A 48 0.67 -2.12 -2.46
CA VAL A 48 -0.71 -2.07 -2.91
C VAL A 48 -0.70 -1.76 -4.41
N ILE A 49 -1.67 -2.32 -5.14
CA ILE A 49 -1.83 -2.06 -6.58
C ILE A 49 -2.84 -0.93 -6.72
N ASN A 50 -2.45 0.16 -7.40
CA ASN A 50 -3.39 1.22 -7.73
C ASN A 50 -4.43 0.66 -8.74
N PRO A 51 -5.74 0.69 -8.42
CA PRO A 51 -6.76 0.14 -9.31
C PRO A 51 -6.92 0.93 -10.63
N GLU A 52 -6.53 2.20 -10.65
CA GLU A 52 -6.65 3.06 -11.85
C GLU A 52 -5.47 2.88 -12.80
N THR A 53 -4.24 2.81 -12.27
CA THR A 53 -3.01 2.77 -13.08
C THR A 53 -2.37 1.39 -13.18
N GLY A 54 -2.71 0.46 -12.27
CA GLY A 54 -2.07 -0.84 -12.14
C GLY A 54 -0.66 -0.78 -11.52
N GLU A 55 -0.20 0.40 -11.10
CA GLU A 55 1.13 0.59 -10.53
C GLU A 55 1.22 0.03 -9.11
N MET A 56 2.39 -0.51 -8.75
CA MET A 56 2.68 -0.95 -7.39
C MET A 56 3.20 0.23 -6.59
N LEU A 57 2.50 0.53 -5.51
CA LEU A 57 2.81 1.64 -4.61
C LEU A 57 2.98 1.11 -3.19
N LEU A 58 3.65 1.90 -2.35
CA LEU A 58 3.73 1.63 -0.93
C LEU A 58 2.39 1.97 -0.25
N PRO A 59 1.88 1.13 0.65
CA PRO A 59 0.65 1.41 1.37
C PRO A 59 0.83 2.63 2.28
N ASN A 60 -0.26 3.36 2.48
CA ASN A 60 -0.35 4.46 3.43
C ASN A 60 -1.25 4.06 4.62
N ARG A 61 -1.40 4.94 5.61
CA ARG A 61 -2.21 4.70 6.83
C ARG A 61 -3.71 4.52 6.60
N PHE A 62 -4.21 4.89 5.42
CA PHE A 62 -5.61 4.73 5.03
C PHE A 62 -5.81 3.57 4.06
N THR A 63 -4.73 2.89 3.65
CA THR A 63 -4.81 1.74 2.74
C THR A 63 -5.45 0.56 3.49
N PRO A 64 -6.57 0.01 2.96
CA PRO A 64 -7.23 -1.14 3.57
C PRO A 64 -6.29 -2.35 3.69
N LEU A 65 -6.27 -2.99 4.86
CA LEU A 65 -5.34 -4.09 5.15
C LEU A 65 -5.51 -5.29 4.22
N ASP A 66 -6.71 -5.52 3.70
CA ASP A 66 -7.05 -6.57 2.75
C ASP A 66 -6.48 -6.34 1.35
N GLN A 67 -6.10 -5.10 1.02
CA GLN A 67 -5.48 -4.73 -0.26
C GLN A 67 -3.95 -4.79 -0.19
N ILE A 68 -3.36 -4.86 1.01
CA ILE A 68 -1.91 -4.91 1.19
C ILE A 68 -1.41 -6.32 0.93
N ILE A 69 -0.51 -6.46 -0.04
CA ILE A 69 0.13 -7.72 -0.39
C ILE A 69 1.63 -7.62 -0.14
N ILE A 70 2.26 -8.75 0.20
CA ILE A 70 3.72 -8.86 0.29
C ILE A 70 4.23 -9.33 -1.06
N LYS A 71 5.21 -8.61 -1.62
CA LYS A 71 5.85 -8.98 -2.87
C LYS A 71 7.36 -8.89 -2.76
N GLU A 72 8.03 -9.81 -3.45
CA GLU A 72 9.48 -9.85 -3.55
C GLU A 72 9.99 -8.89 -4.63
N PHE A 73 10.95 -8.05 -4.26
CA PHE A 73 11.64 -7.12 -5.15
C PHE A 73 13.14 -7.37 -5.08
N ARG A 74 13.86 -7.14 -6.19
CA ARG A 74 15.31 -6.97 -6.12
C ARG A 74 15.61 -5.62 -5.46
N TYR A 75 16.66 -5.58 -4.66
CA TYR A 75 17.15 -4.34 -4.08
C TYR A 75 17.35 -3.24 -5.14
N GLY A 76 16.76 -2.07 -4.92
CA GLY A 76 16.72 -0.93 -5.84
C GLY A 76 15.61 -0.98 -6.90
N GLY A 77 14.84 -2.07 -6.97
CA GLY A 77 13.70 -2.25 -7.86
C GLY A 77 12.34 -2.11 -7.17
N GLU A 78 12.34 -1.84 -5.86
CA GLU A 78 11.14 -1.61 -5.08
C GLU A 78 10.43 -0.28 -5.38
N PRO A 79 9.11 -0.21 -5.20
CA PRO A 79 8.40 1.06 -5.31
C PRO A 79 8.81 2.01 -4.18
N THR A 80 9.07 3.26 -4.56
CA THR A 80 9.45 4.34 -3.64
C THR A 80 8.32 5.33 -3.36
N VAL A 81 7.24 5.25 -4.15
CA VAL A 81 6.09 6.16 -4.08
C VAL A 81 4.98 5.50 -3.27
N GLN A 82 4.40 6.26 -2.34
CA GLN A 82 3.24 5.82 -1.57
C GLN A 82 1.93 6.08 -2.33
N MET A 83 0.91 5.28 -2.02
CA MET A 83 -0.45 5.52 -2.49
C MET A 83 -0.87 6.95 -2.10
N PRO A 84 -1.36 7.78 -3.05
CA PRO A 84 -1.85 9.11 -2.73
C PRO A 84 -3.01 9.01 -1.74
N ILE A 85 -3.07 9.93 -0.78
CA ILE A 85 -4.18 10.05 0.15
C ILE A 85 -5.18 11.00 -0.49
N THR A 86 -6.34 10.48 -0.88
CA THR A 86 -7.43 11.30 -1.39
C THR A 86 -8.25 11.88 -0.22
N PRO A 87 -8.96 13.00 -0.41
CA PRO A 87 -9.86 13.53 0.61
C PRO A 87 -10.96 12.53 1.03
N ASP A 88 -11.35 11.62 0.12
CA ASP A 88 -12.38 10.60 0.35
C ASP A 88 -11.88 9.47 1.29
N ASP A 89 -10.57 9.29 1.41
CA ASP A 89 -9.96 8.32 2.34
C ASP A 89 -9.96 8.81 3.80
N ILE A 90 -10.17 10.12 4.01
CA ILE A 90 -10.17 10.73 5.34
C ILE A 90 -11.57 10.58 5.95
N PRO A 91 -11.71 10.00 7.15
CA PRO A 91 -13.01 9.81 7.76
C PRO A 91 -13.71 11.15 8.03
N ILE A 92 -15.03 11.14 7.86
CA ILE A 92 -15.87 12.31 8.12
C ILE A 92 -16.12 12.40 9.63
N MET A 93 -15.99 13.61 10.18
CA MET A 93 -16.26 13.88 11.59
C MET A 93 -17.75 13.64 11.92
N PRO A 94 -18.09 12.75 12.86
CA PRO A 94 -19.48 12.49 13.24
C PRO A 94 -20.11 13.67 13.99
N MET A 95 -21.45 13.72 13.98
CA MET A 95 -22.21 14.55 14.92
C MET A 95 -22.03 14.00 16.32
N VAL A 96 -21.47 14.80 17.22
CA VAL A 96 -21.40 14.47 18.65
C VAL A 96 -21.89 15.61 19.53
N SER A 97 -22.60 16.56 18.94
CA SER A 97 -23.29 17.65 19.64
C SER A 97 -24.74 17.24 19.97
N LEU A 98 -25.31 17.83 21.02
CA LEU A 98 -26.70 17.60 21.46
C LEU A 98 -27.01 16.18 21.92
N MET A 99 -26.00 15.45 22.42
CA MET A 99 -26.16 14.08 22.93
C MET A 99 -25.45 13.89 24.26
N HIS A 100 -25.68 12.77 24.93
CA HIS A 100 -25.05 12.50 26.23
C HIS A 100 -23.54 12.26 26.07
N ILE A 101 -22.72 12.72 27.02
CA ILE A 101 -21.24 12.61 26.95
C ILE A 101 -20.75 11.17 26.67
N ASN A 102 -21.39 10.17 27.27
CA ASN A 102 -21.02 8.75 27.06
C ASN A 102 -21.30 8.28 25.63
N GLU A 103 -22.41 8.73 25.03
CA GLU A 103 -22.78 8.39 23.66
C GLU A 103 -21.83 9.06 22.67
N ALA A 104 -21.53 10.35 22.89
CA ALA A 104 -20.51 11.07 22.13
C ALA A 104 -19.15 10.36 22.18
N ASN A 105 -18.73 9.90 23.36
CA ASN A 105 -17.46 9.19 23.51
C ASN A 105 -17.45 7.86 22.76
N HIS A 106 -18.54 7.10 22.83
CA HIS A 106 -18.68 5.83 22.13
C HIS A 106 -18.53 6.01 20.61
N ILE A 107 -19.26 6.97 20.03
CA ILE A 107 -19.23 7.26 18.59
C ILE A 107 -17.83 7.69 18.14
N LEU A 108 -17.14 8.54 18.90
CA LEU A 108 -15.79 9.00 18.52
C LEU A 108 -14.77 7.86 18.57
N ILE A 109 -14.83 7.01 19.59
CA ILE A 109 -13.91 5.88 19.72
C ILE A 109 -14.19 4.83 18.63
N GLU A 110 -15.45 4.55 18.33
CA GLU A 110 -15.85 3.63 17.26
C GLU A 110 -15.39 4.12 15.89
N ALA A 111 -15.45 5.44 15.66
CA ALA A 111 -14.91 6.08 14.47
C ALA A 111 -13.36 6.13 14.43
N GLY A 112 -12.68 5.62 15.45
CA GLY A 112 -11.21 5.50 15.51
C GLY A 112 -10.49 6.73 16.02
N TYR A 113 -11.20 7.73 16.56
CA TYR A 113 -10.57 8.91 17.15
C TYR A 113 -10.00 8.60 18.53
N THR A 114 -8.73 8.98 18.74
CA THR A 114 -8.00 8.64 19.98
C THR A 114 -7.69 9.86 20.86
N ASN A 115 -7.74 11.07 20.30
CA ASN A 115 -7.34 12.30 20.97
C ASN A 115 -8.54 13.20 21.28
N ILE A 116 -9.38 12.76 22.23
CA ILE A 116 -10.63 13.42 22.59
C ILE A 116 -10.48 14.17 23.92
N VAL A 117 -10.91 15.42 23.98
CA VAL A 117 -10.87 16.27 25.17
C VAL A 117 -12.25 16.83 25.46
N TYR A 118 -12.79 16.51 26.64
CA TYR A 118 -14.02 17.08 27.14
C TYR A 118 -13.75 18.35 27.97
N LYS A 119 -14.50 19.42 27.69
CA LYS A 119 -14.46 20.68 28.44
C LYS A 119 -15.84 21.01 28.99
N ASN A 120 -15.90 21.40 30.26
CA ASN A 120 -17.15 21.83 30.86
C ASN A 120 -17.41 23.30 30.51
N GLU A 121 -18.60 23.59 30.00
CA GLU A 121 -19.06 24.95 29.69
C GLU A 121 -20.57 25.02 29.96
N PRO A 122 -21.03 25.86 30.92
CA PRO A 122 -22.45 26.02 31.20
C PRO A 122 -23.25 26.42 29.96
N TYR A 123 -24.27 25.63 29.64
CA TYR A 123 -25.13 25.88 28.49
C TYR A 123 -26.58 25.55 28.82
N SER A 124 -27.46 26.55 28.85
CA SER A 124 -28.83 26.41 29.34
C SER A 124 -29.79 25.70 28.38
N GLU A 125 -29.42 25.54 27.10
CA GLU A 125 -30.31 24.94 26.10
C GLU A 125 -30.23 23.41 26.06
N VAL A 126 -29.22 22.81 26.71
CA VAL A 126 -29.09 21.34 26.82
C VAL A 126 -29.07 20.92 28.29
N PRO A 127 -29.55 19.71 28.62
CA PRO A 127 -29.45 19.19 29.98
C PRO A 127 -28.01 19.05 30.46
N SER A 128 -27.81 18.97 31.77
CA SER A 128 -26.51 18.62 32.35
C SER A 128 -26.05 17.25 31.86
N GLY A 129 -24.75 17.10 31.55
CA GLY A 129 -24.15 15.90 30.98
C GLY A 129 -24.29 15.77 29.46
N TYR A 130 -24.94 16.72 28.79
CA TYR A 130 -25.05 16.76 27.33
C TYR A 130 -23.99 17.63 26.70
N THR A 131 -23.56 17.22 25.51
CA THR A 131 -22.68 17.99 24.64
C THR A 131 -23.48 19.08 23.92
N HIS A 132 -22.88 20.25 23.69
CA HIS A 132 -23.51 21.32 22.89
C HIS A 132 -22.63 21.87 21.77
N ARG A 133 -21.32 21.64 21.85
CA ARG A 133 -20.36 22.10 20.85
C ARG A 133 -19.26 21.06 20.65
N GLN A 134 -18.73 21.00 19.43
CA GLN A 134 -17.56 20.21 19.06
C GLN A 134 -16.62 21.01 18.16
N ASP A 135 -15.34 20.65 18.20
CA ASP A 135 -14.28 21.15 17.32
C ASP A 135 -13.29 20.01 17.06
N PRO A 136 -13.08 19.56 15.81
CA PRO A 136 -13.63 20.10 14.57
C PRO A 136 -15.14 19.92 14.39
N MET A 137 -15.69 20.73 13.49
CA MET A 137 -17.10 20.70 13.10
C MET A 137 -17.42 19.37 12.40
N TRP A 138 -18.56 18.77 12.71
CA TRP A 138 -19.10 17.60 12.01
C TRP A 138 -19.15 17.80 10.49
N GLY A 139 -19.16 16.68 9.75
CA GLY A 139 -19.29 16.70 8.28
C GLY A 139 -18.02 17.13 7.53
N GLN A 140 -16.93 17.42 8.24
CA GLN A 140 -15.63 17.72 7.65
C GLN A 140 -14.72 16.48 7.68
N PRO A 141 -13.83 16.30 6.68
CA PRO A 141 -12.81 15.26 6.73
C PRO A 141 -11.79 15.59 7.83
N VAL A 142 -11.64 14.69 8.80
CA VAL A 142 -10.76 14.88 9.95
C VAL A 142 -9.92 13.63 10.18
N GLU A 143 -8.61 13.80 10.29
CA GLU A 143 -7.73 12.67 10.62
C GLU A 143 -7.97 12.17 12.05
N THR A 144 -7.89 10.85 12.24
CA THR A 144 -8.13 10.18 13.54
C THR A 144 -7.17 10.60 14.66
N ILE A 145 -5.99 11.12 14.29
CA ILE A 145 -4.98 11.64 15.22
C ILE A 145 -5.25 13.09 15.67
N ARG A 146 -6.16 13.80 15.00
CA ARG A 146 -6.46 15.20 15.29
C ARG A 146 -7.07 15.31 16.68
N LYS A 147 -6.69 16.37 17.40
CA LYS A 147 -7.32 16.71 18.67
C LYS A 147 -8.77 17.11 18.44
N ILE A 148 -9.70 16.39 19.06
CA ILE A 148 -11.12 16.72 19.11
C ILE A 148 -11.42 17.31 20.48
N THR A 149 -12.05 18.47 20.50
CA THR A 149 -12.56 19.09 21.72
C THR A 149 -14.08 19.05 21.69
N VAL A 150 -14.70 18.55 22.76
CA VAL A 150 -16.15 18.50 22.93
C VAL A 150 -16.50 19.26 24.19
N TRP A 151 -17.48 20.16 24.10
CA TRP A 151 -17.96 20.93 25.25
C TRP A 151 -19.23 20.30 25.80
N VAL A 152 -19.27 20.19 27.13
CA VAL A 152 -20.31 19.51 27.88
C VAL A 152 -20.89 20.49 28.88
N ASN A 153 -22.22 20.52 28.99
CA ASN A 153 -22.89 21.24 30.06
C ASN A 153 -22.64 20.49 31.39
N PRO A 154 -21.97 21.11 32.37
CA PRO A 154 -21.64 20.45 33.64
C PRO A 154 -22.86 20.01 34.46
#